data_AF-A0A961WY38-F1
#
_entry.id   AF-A0A961WY38-F1
#
_cell.length_a   1.000
_cell.length_b   1.000
_cell.length_c   1.000
_cell.angle_alpha   90.00
_cell.angle_beta   90.00
_cell.angle_gamma   90.00
#
_symmetry.space_group_name_H-M   'P 1'
#
loop_
_entity.id
_entity.type
_entity.pdbx_description
1 polymer ?
#
loop_
_entity_poly.entity_id
_entity_poly.type
_entity_poly.pdbx_seq_one_letter_code
_entity_poly.pdbx_strand_id
1 'polypeptide(L)'
;VNPGHEFGYRAFPDAQIKAVKALAADIVKRNAIPARNVVAHSDIAPDRKQDPGELFPWKELHESGVGHFVEPERISSGRFFQKGDQGPPISALQVLLATYGYGLRETGRYDSDTETVVTAFQRHFRPERVDGIADQSSIATLHRLLKSLPEDRSAR
;
A
#
# COMPACT_ATOMS: atom_id res chain seq x y z
N VAL A 1 18.43 15.05 -0.92
CA VAL A 1 17.64 13.95 -0.35
C VAL A 1 16.22 14.43 -0.03
N ASN A 2 15.21 13.56 -0.08
CA ASN A 2 13.89 13.82 0.49
C ASN A 2 14.00 13.93 2.03
N PRO A 3 13.36 14.93 2.66
CA PRO A 3 13.52 15.20 4.09
C PRO A 3 12.46 14.53 5.00
N GLY A 4 11.46 13.84 4.43
CA GLY A 4 10.33 13.25 5.16
C GLY A 4 9.16 14.20 5.43
N HIS A 5 8.02 13.65 5.91
CA HIS A 5 6.80 14.41 6.20
C HIS A 5 6.99 15.56 7.20
N GLU A 6 7.85 15.39 8.18
CA GLU A 6 8.08 16.38 9.25
C GLU A 6 8.92 17.58 8.81
N PHE A 7 9.60 17.52 7.65
CA PHE A 7 10.64 18.49 7.26
C PHE A 7 10.50 18.99 5.81
N GLY A 8 9.27 19.17 5.33
CA GLY A 8 8.99 19.70 3.99
C GLY A 8 9.03 18.64 2.91
N TYR A 9 8.12 17.66 3.04
CA TYR A 9 7.97 16.54 2.12
C TYR A 9 7.87 16.99 0.67
N ARG A 10 8.65 16.35 -0.20
CA ARG A 10 8.81 16.72 -1.61
C ARG A 10 9.20 15.51 -2.44
N ALA A 11 9.18 15.61 -3.76
CA ALA A 11 9.66 14.53 -4.61
C ALA A 11 11.10 14.11 -4.24
N PHE A 12 11.37 12.81 -4.35
CA PHE A 12 12.70 12.26 -4.18
C PHE A 12 13.57 12.64 -5.38
N PRO A 13 14.81 13.14 -5.19
CA PRO A 13 15.70 13.43 -6.32
C PRO A 13 15.99 12.18 -7.16
N ASP A 14 16.07 12.33 -8.48
CA ASP A 14 16.32 11.22 -9.42
C ASP A 14 17.56 10.39 -9.05
N ALA A 15 18.63 11.06 -8.60
CA ALA A 15 19.85 10.39 -8.15
C ALA A 15 19.60 9.47 -6.94
N GLN A 16 18.72 9.87 -6.02
CA GLN A 16 18.32 9.06 -4.87
C GLN A 16 17.50 7.84 -5.34
N ILE A 17 16.53 8.03 -6.24
CA ILE A 17 15.70 6.94 -6.74
C ILE A 17 16.51 5.95 -7.58
N LYS A 18 17.40 6.43 -8.45
CA LYS A 18 18.32 5.57 -9.21
C LYS A 18 19.18 4.69 -8.30
N ALA A 19 19.72 5.27 -7.22
CA ALA A 19 20.52 4.52 -6.25
C ALA A 19 19.68 3.46 -5.52
N VAL A 20 18.47 3.81 -5.07
CA VAL A 20 17.54 2.89 -4.39
C VAL A 20 17.15 1.74 -5.32
N LYS A 21 16.80 2.01 -6.58
CA LYS A 21 16.44 0.97 -7.56
C LYS A 21 17.56 -0.04 -7.77
N ALA A 22 18.79 0.44 -7.98
CA ALA A 22 19.95 -0.43 -8.19
C ALA A 22 20.23 -1.30 -6.95
N LEU A 23 20.23 -0.71 -5.76
CA LEU A 23 20.50 -1.44 -4.51
C LEU A 23 19.38 -2.44 -4.19
N ALA A 24 18.13 -2.02 -4.31
CA ALA A 24 16.99 -2.88 -4.00
C ALA A 24 16.89 -4.07 -4.97
N ALA A 25 17.16 -3.87 -6.27
CA ALA A 25 17.17 -4.95 -7.24
C ALA A 25 18.23 -6.02 -6.91
N ASP A 26 19.43 -5.59 -6.49
CA ASP A 26 20.47 -6.51 -6.04
C ASP A 26 20.04 -7.28 -4.78
N ILE A 27 19.51 -6.60 -3.76
CA ILE A 27 19.06 -7.23 -2.50
C ILE A 27 17.93 -8.23 -2.76
N VAL A 28 16.91 -7.84 -3.54
CA VAL A 28 15.77 -8.69 -3.88
C VAL A 28 16.25 -9.94 -4.60
N LYS A 29 17.14 -9.79 -5.59
CA LYS A 29 17.68 -10.92 -6.35
C LYS A 29 18.51 -11.86 -5.49
N ARG A 30 19.44 -11.34 -4.68
CA ARG A 30 20.33 -12.17 -3.85
C ARG A 30 19.59 -12.97 -2.79
N ASN A 31 18.47 -12.45 -2.30
CA ASN A 31 17.71 -13.06 -1.20
C ASN A 31 16.38 -13.68 -1.66
N ALA A 32 16.11 -13.71 -2.97
CA ALA A 32 14.85 -14.20 -3.54
C ALA A 32 13.60 -13.60 -2.85
N ILE A 33 13.65 -12.30 -2.52
CA ILE A 33 12.58 -11.62 -1.78
C ILE A 33 11.32 -11.59 -2.68
N PRO A 34 10.18 -12.13 -2.23
CA PRO A 34 8.93 -12.00 -2.98
C PRO A 34 8.57 -10.53 -3.19
N ALA A 35 8.07 -10.18 -4.38
CA ALA A 35 7.72 -8.79 -4.72
C ALA A 35 6.80 -8.13 -3.67
N ARG A 36 5.83 -8.88 -3.12
CA ARG A 36 4.91 -8.41 -2.08
C ARG A 36 5.58 -8.07 -0.74
N ASN A 37 6.82 -8.51 -0.52
CA ASN A 37 7.58 -8.25 0.70
C ASN A 37 8.50 -7.03 0.60
N VAL A 38 8.48 -6.29 -0.52
CA VAL A 38 9.07 -4.96 -0.59
C VAL A 38 7.96 -3.96 -0.25
N VAL A 39 8.03 -3.41 0.96
CA VAL A 39 6.94 -2.67 1.58
C VAL A 39 7.39 -1.32 2.09
N ALA A 40 6.45 -0.40 2.27
CA ALA A 40 6.65 0.82 3.03
C ALA A 40 6.81 0.51 4.53
N HIS A 41 7.44 1.41 5.27
CA HIS A 41 7.38 1.35 6.72
C HIS A 41 5.95 1.57 7.23
N SER A 42 5.19 2.43 6.54
CA SER A 42 3.76 2.62 6.79
C SER A 42 2.91 1.37 6.55
N ASP A 43 3.37 0.38 5.78
CA ASP A 43 2.60 -0.86 5.61
C ASP A 43 2.72 -1.79 6.81
N ILE A 44 3.89 -1.80 7.44
CA ILE A 44 4.17 -2.62 8.62
C ILE A 44 3.67 -1.95 9.90
N ALA A 45 3.79 -0.62 9.98
CA ALA A 45 3.48 0.16 11.18
C ALA A 45 2.62 1.39 10.85
N PRO A 46 1.41 1.19 10.30
CA PRO A 46 0.58 2.26 9.76
C PRO A 46 0.15 3.28 10.83
N ASP A 47 0.08 2.87 12.09
CA ASP A 47 -0.29 3.69 13.25
C ASP A 47 0.76 4.74 13.64
N ARG A 48 2.02 4.52 13.27
CA ARG A 48 3.15 5.35 13.74
C ARG A 48 4.13 5.75 12.64
N LYS A 49 3.90 5.35 11.39
CA LYS A 49 4.80 5.62 10.25
C LYS A 49 4.04 6.05 9.01
N GLN A 50 4.63 7.01 8.31
CA GLN A 50 4.13 7.53 7.04
C GLN A 50 5.14 7.34 5.90
N ASP A 51 6.38 6.97 6.22
CA ASP A 51 7.47 6.80 5.29
C ASP A 51 7.35 5.51 4.45
N PRO A 52 7.76 5.55 3.16
CA PRO A 52 8.40 6.67 2.45
C PRO A 52 7.41 7.71 1.89
N GLY A 53 6.11 7.49 2.08
CA GLY A 53 5.03 8.39 1.69
C GLY A 53 4.58 8.29 0.24
N GLU A 54 3.56 9.09 -0.06
CA GLU A 54 2.82 9.11 -1.33
C GLU A 54 3.60 9.70 -2.51
N LEU A 55 4.72 10.41 -2.28
CA LEU A 55 5.62 10.89 -3.33
C LEU A 55 6.75 9.90 -3.64
N PHE A 56 6.82 8.76 -2.95
CA PHE A 56 7.77 7.70 -3.31
C PHE A 56 7.31 6.99 -4.59
N PRO A 57 8.18 6.84 -5.60
CA PRO A 57 7.76 6.37 -6.92
C PRO A 57 7.68 4.82 -6.98
N TRP A 58 6.70 4.24 -6.29
CA TRP A 58 6.49 2.78 -6.23
C TRP A 58 6.37 2.12 -7.62
N LYS A 59 5.70 2.77 -8.56
CA LYS A 59 5.61 2.32 -9.95
C LYS A 59 6.98 2.22 -10.61
N GLU A 60 7.81 3.25 -10.46
CA GLU A 60 9.15 3.30 -11.08
C GLU A 60 10.10 2.24 -10.48
N LEU A 61 9.90 1.91 -9.20
CA LEU A 61 10.59 0.83 -8.51
C LEU A 61 10.14 -0.54 -9.05
N HIS A 62 8.83 -0.75 -9.19
CA HIS A 62 8.26 -1.96 -9.79
C HIS A 62 8.73 -2.20 -11.21
N GLU A 63 8.75 -1.16 -12.05
CA GLU A 63 9.26 -1.23 -13.43
C GLU A 63 10.75 -1.65 -13.50
N SER A 64 11.51 -1.50 -12.40
CA SER A 64 12.87 -2.04 -12.28
C SER A 64 12.97 -3.46 -11.71
N GLY A 65 11.83 -4.16 -11.59
CA GLY A 65 11.76 -5.52 -11.07
C GLY A 65 11.71 -5.62 -9.55
N VAL A 66 11.40 -4.52 -8.85
CA VAL A 66 11.41 -4.44 -7.38
C VAL A 66 10.02 -4.06 -6.86
N GLY A 67 9.44 -4.93 -6.04
CA GLY A 67 8.15 -4.67 -5.40
C GLY A 67 6.94 -5.07 -6.23
N HIS A 68 5.80 -5.17 -5.56
CA HIS A 68 4.52 -5.55 -6.16
C HIS A 68 3.69 -4.31 -6.44
N PHE A 69 3.11 -4.22 -7.63
CA PHE A 69 2.36 -3.05 -8.08
C PHE A 69 1.28 -3.46 -9.08
N VAL A 70 0.20 -2.69 -9.09
CA VAL A 70 -0.81 -2.67 -10.16
C VAL A 70 -1.18 -1.21 -10.42
N GLU A 71 -1.61 -0.89 -11.64
CA GLU A 71 -2.14 0.45 -11.90
C GLU A 71 -3.40 0.69 -11.03
N PRO A 72 -3.43 1.79 -10.25
CA PRO A 72 -4.57 2.11 -9.40
C PRO A 72 -5.82 2.32 -10.25
N GLU A 73 -6.96 1.88 -9.71
CA GLU A 73 -8.24 2.18 -10.34
C GLU A 73 -8.52 3.69 -10.30
N ARG A 74 -9.14 4.22 -11.37
CA ARG A 74 -9.42 5.66 -11.46
C ARG A 74 -10.38 6.08 -10.34
N ILE A 75 -10.12 7.24 -9.75
CA ILE A 75 -11.02 7.84 -8.76
C ILE A 75 -12.33 8.24 -9.44
N SER A 76 -13.44 7.77 -8.89
CA SER A 76 -14.80 8.09 -9.34
C SER A 76 -15.71 8.41 -8.14
N SER A 77 -16.86 9.02 -8.42
CA SER A 77 -17.91 9.16 -7.42
C SER A 77 -18.61 7.83 -7.20
N GLY A 78 -19.03 7.56 -5.98
CA GLY A 78 -19.72 6.32 -5.63
C GLY A 78 -19.82 6.10 -4.14
N ARG A 79 -20.29 4.91 -3.76
CA ARG A 79 -20.27 4.47 -2.36
C ARG A 79 -18.83 4.39 -1.87
N PHE A 80 -18.61 4.86 -0.66
CA PHE A 80 -17.35 4.77 0.06
C PHE A 80 -17.63 4.30 1.49
N PHE A 81 -16.58 3.88 2.19
CA PHE A 81 -16.62 3.58 3.61
C PHE A 81 -15.68 4.51 4.37
N GLN A 82 -16.15 5.00 5.51
CA GLN A 82 -15.43 5.91 6.38
C GLN A 82 -15.75 5.63 7.84
N LYS A 83 -15.06 6.36 8.73
CA LYS A 83 -15.22 6.22 10.18
C LYS A 83 -16.69 6.28 10.62
N GLY A 84 -17.10 5.28 11.39
CA GLY A 84 -18.48 5.12 11.88
C GLY A 84 -19.33 4.17 11.04
N ASP A 85 -18.92 3.82 9.82
CA ASP A 85 -19.58 2.76 9.06
C ASP A 85 -19.36 1.39 9.71
N GLN A 86 -20.31 0.47 9.50
CA GLN A 86 -20.27 -0.86 10.10
C GLN A 86 -21.01 -1.91 9.27
N GLY A 87 -20.76 -3.18 9.57
CA GLY A 87 -21.44 -4.32 9.00
C GLY A 87 -20.58 -5.15 8.03
N PRO A 88 -21.19 -6.13 7.34
CA PRO A 88 -20.48 -7.10 6.51
C PRO A 88 -19.53 -6.49 5.46
N PRO A 89 -19.85 -5.36 4.79
CA PRO A 89 -18.91 -4.75 3.86
C PRO A 89 -17.61 -4.27 4.51
N ILE A 90 -17.66 -3.82 5.76
CA ILE A 90 -16.47 -3.37 6.49
C ILE A 90 -15.62 -4.57 6.93
N SER A 91 -16.27 -5.62 7.46
CA SER A 91 -15.61 -6.90 7.73
C SER A 91 -14.86 -7.42 6.49
N ALA A 92 -15.52 -7.41 5.33
CA ALA A 92 -14.92 -7.86 4.08
C ALA A 92 -13.68 -7.01 3.70
N LEU A 93 -13.78 -5.68 3.79
CA LEU A 93 -12.64 -4.80 3.54
C LEU A 93 -11.46 -5.10 4.49
N GLN A 94 -11.73 -5.25 5.78
CA GLN A 94 -10.71 -5.56 6.80
C GLN A 94 -10.02 -6.89 6.49
N VAL A 95 -10.79 -7.92 6.15
CA VAL A 95 -10.27 -9.23 5.76
C VAL A 95 -9.41 -9.14 4.49
N LEU A 96 -9.81 -8.37 3.49
CA LEU A 96 -9.02 -8.20 2.25
C LEU A 96 -7.68 -7.49 2.52
N LEU A 97 -7.68 -6.43 3.33
CA LEU A 97 -6.46 -5.73 3.74
C LEU A 97 -5.54 -6.65 4.55
N ALA A 98 -6.11 -7.42 5.48
CA ALA A 98 -5.38 -8.40 6.26
C ALA A 98 -4.80 -9.52 5.39
N THR A 99 -5.57 -10.00 4.41
CA THR A 99 -5.13 -11.03 3.45
C THR A 99 -3.97 -10.53 2.59
N TYR A 100 -3.96 -9.24 2.23
CA TYR A 100 -2.84 -8.67 1.48
C TYR A 100 -1.56 -8.58 2.33
N GLY A 101 -1.70 -8.32 3.63
CA GLY A 101 -0.59 -8.36 4.58
C GLY A 101 -0.61 -7.30 5.69
N TYR A 102 -1.63 -6.43 5.74
CA TYR A 102 -1.74 -5.44 6.81
C TYR A 102 -2.17 -6.10 8.13
N GLY A 103 -1.59 -5.65 9.26
CA GLY A 103 -1.94 -6.13 10.61
C GLY A 103 -3.28 -5.64 11.12
N LEU A 104 -4.37 -5.83 10.37
CA LEU A 104 -5.71 -5.32 10.68
C LEU A 104 -6.61 -6.44 11.22
N ARG A 105 -7.37 -6.16 12.28
CA ARG A 105 -8.34 -7.10 12.85
C ARG A 105 -9.72 -6.91 12.23
N GLU A 106 -10.46 -8.00 12.05
CA GLU A 106 -11.87 -7.92 11.63
C GLU A 106 -12.75 -7.52 12.82
N THR A 107 -13.14 -6.26 12.88
CA THR A 107 -14.07 -5.72 13.90
C THR A 107 -15.47 -5.49 13.35
N GLY A 108 -15.62 -5.49 12.02
CA GLY A 108 -16.86 -5.14 11.33
C GLY A 108 -17.27 -3.68 11.48
N ARG A 109 -16.39 -2.82 12.01
CA ARG A 109 -16.57 -1.38 12.18
C ARG A 109 -15.41 -0.65 11.54
N TYR A 110 -15.69 0.45 10.86
CA TYR A 110 -14.66 1.30 10.30
C TYR A 110 -14.12 2.18 11.42
N ASP A 111 -13.24 1.59 12.21
CA ASP A 111 -12.59 2.19 13.37
C ASP A 111 -11.32 2.96 12.96
N SER A 112 -10.63 3.52 13.96
CA SER A 112 -9.36 4.24 13.76
C SER A 112 -8.29 3.37 13.12
N ASP A 113 -8.26 2.08 13.45
CA ASP A 113 -7.27 1.13 12.93
C ASP A 113 -7.52 0.90 11.43
N THR A 114 -8.79 0.75 11.04
CA THR A 114 -9.21 0.62 9.65
C THR A 114 -8.87 1.87 8.83
N GLU A 115 -9.24 3.06 9.32
CA GLU A 115 -8.89 4.35 8.70
C GLU A 115 -7.38 4.50 8.50
N THR A 116 -6.61 4.15 9.52
CA THR A 116 -5.15 4.19 9.53
C THR A 116 -4.53 3.27 8.48
N VAL A 117 -4.99 2.02 8.41
CA VAL A 117 -4.52 1.05 7.40
C VAL A 117 -4.92 1.47 6.00
N VAL A 118 -6.15 1.96 5.79
CA VAL A 118 -6.60 2.46 4.47
C VAL A 118 -5.74 3.64 4.04
N THR A 119 -5.39 4.54 4.95
CA THR A 119 -4.49 5.67 4.66
C THR A 119 -3.10 5.17 4.22
N ALA A 120 -2.52 4.19 4.94
CA ALA A 120 -1.23 3.60 4.56
C ALA A 120 -1.28 2.90 3.19
N PHE A 121 -2.35 2.12 2.93
CA PHE A 121 -2.60 1.49 1.65
C PHE A 121 -2.66 2.51 0.51
N GLN A 122 -3.40 3.61 0.69
CA GLN A 122 -3.49 4.67 -0.31
C GLN A 122 -2.12 5.31 -0.58
N ARG A 123 -1.30 5.59 0.44
CA ARG A 123 0.07 6.13 0.24
C ARG A 123 0.91 5.25 -0.67
N HIS A 124 0.82 3.93 -0.55
CA HIS A 124 1.61 3.01 -1.36
C HIS A 124 0.99 2.79 -2.75
N PHE A 125 -0.28 2.38 -2.80
CA PHE A 125 -0.88 1.82 -4.01
C PHE A 125 -1.77 2.78 -4.78
N ARG A 126 -2.19 3.90 -4.17
CA ARG A 126 -3.14 4.85 -4.77
C ARG A 126 -2.87 6.30 -4.28
N PRO A 127 -1.68 6.87 -4.57
CA PRO A 127 -1.21 8.10 -3.94
C PRO A 127 -1.93 9.38 -4.40
N GLU A 128 -2.71 9.34 -5.50
CA GLU A 128 -3.43 10.51 -6.02
C GLU A 128 -4.35 11.16 -4.98
N ARG A 129 -4.91 10.38 -4.04
CA ARG A 129 -5.62 10.91 -2.88
C ARG A 129 -5.52 9.94 -1.70
N VAL A 130 -4.99 10.47 -0.59
CA VAL A 130 -4.71 9.77 0.67
C VAL A 130 -5.55 10.43 1.76
N ASP A 131 -6.75 9.93 1.98
CA ASP A 131 -7.77 10.51 2.86
C ASP A 131 -8.30 9.54 3.93
N GLY A 132 -7.83 8.28 3.92
CA GLY A 132 -8.30 7.26 4.85
C GLY A 132 -9.74 6.82 4.60
N ILE A 133 -10.35 7.19 3.47
CA ILE A 133 -11.70 6.78 3.05
C ILE A 133 -11.59 5.67 2.01
N ALA A 134 -12.15 4.51 2.31
CA ALA A 134 -12.15 3.36 1.40
C ALA A 134 -13.25 3.52 0.34
N ASP A 135 -12.89 4.19 -0.75
CA ASP A 135 -13.75 4.34 -1.92
C ASP A 135 -13.60 3.20 -2.93
N GLN A 136 -14.38 3.26 -4.02
CA GLN A 136 -14.35 2.23 -5.07
C GLN A 136 -12.97 2.04 -5.68
N SER A 137 -12.21 3.12 -5.87
CA SER A 137 -10.86 3.05 -6.42
C SER A 137 -9.91 2.31 -5.48
N SER A 138 -9.98 2.58 -4.17
CA SER A 138 -9.17 1.89 -3.15
C SER A 138 -9.49 0.39 -3.11
N ILE A 139 -10.77 0.05 -3.08
CA ILE A 139 -11.25 -1.35 -3.02
C ILE A 139 -10.89 -2.12 -4.29
N ALA A 140 -11.11 -1.53 -5.48
CA ALA A 140 -10.78 -2.18 -6.75
C ALA A 140 -9.27 -2.37 -6.93
N THR A 141 -8.45 -1.41 -6.48
CA THR A 141 -6.99 -1.52 -6.49
C THR A 141 -6.54 -2.68 -5.58
N LEU A 142 -7.10 -2.79 -4.37
CA LEU A 142 -6.82 -3.90 -3.45
C LEU A 142 -7.20 -5.26 -4.05
N HIS A 143 -8.36 -5.36 -4.70
CA HIS A 143 -8.76 -6.59 -5.40
C HIS A 143 -7.80 -6.97 -6.53
N ARG A 144 -7.33 -5.98 -7.31
CA ARG A 144 -6.34 -6.22 -8.38
C ARG A 144 -5.04 -6.75 -7.81
N LEU A 145 -4.55 -6.15 -6.72
CA LEU A 145 -3.35 -6.61 -6.02
C LEU A 145 -3.51 -8.05 -5.53
N LEU A 146 -4.61 -8.36 -4.85
CA LEU A 146 -4.86 -9.73 -4.37
C LEU A 146 -4.93 -10.74 -5.52
N LYS A 147 -5.55 -10.37 -6.65
CA LYS A 147 -5.63 -11.22 -7.84
C LYS A 147 -4.29 -11.40 -8.55
N SER A 148 -3.38 -10.44 -8.46
CA SER A 148 -2.04 -10.53 -9.06
C SER A 148 -1.01 -11.22 -8.17
N LEU A 149 -1.33 -11.51 -6.92
CA LEU A 149 -0.47 -12.34 -6.08
C LEU A 149 -0.34 -13.74 -6.71
N PRO A 150 0.88 -14.31 -6.75
CA PRO A 150 1.05 -15.68 -7.20
C PRO A 150 0.28 -16.63 -6.27
N GLU A 151 -0.41 -17.62 -6.86
CA GLU A 151 -1.01 -18.71 -6.09
C GLU A 151 0.06 -19.31 -5.17
N ASP A 152 -0.28 -19.45 -3.89
CA ASP A 152 0.68 -19.92 -2.90
C ASP A 152 1.08 -21.36 -3.22
N ARG A 153 2.28 -21.53 -3.80
CA ARG A 153 2.84 -22.85 -4.12
C ARG A 153 3.37 -23.57 -2.88
N SER A 154 3.26 -22.96 -1.70
CA SER A 154 3.77 -23.47 -0.43
C SER A 154 2.88 -24.53 0.24
N ALA A 155 1.78 -24.93 -0.40
CA ALA A 155 0.87 -25.99 0.07
C ALA A 155 1.09 -27.34 -0.66
N ARG A 156 2.32 -27.66 -1.07
CA ARG A 156 2.70 -28.98 -1.60
C ARG A 156 3.86 -29.58 -0.84
#